data_AF-A0A832YKW9-F1
#
_entry.id   AF-A0A832YKW9-F1
#
_cell.length_a   1.000
_cell.length_b   1.000
_cell.length_c   1.000
_cell.angle_alpha   90.00
_cell.angle_beta   90.00
_cell.angle_gamma   90.00
#
_symmetry.space_group_name_H-M   'P 1'
#
loop_
_entity.id
_entity.type
_entity.pdbx_description
1 polymer ?
#
loop_
_entity_poly.entity_id
_entity_poly.type
_entity_poly.pdbx_seq_one_letter_code
_entity_poly.pdbx_strand_id
1 'polypeptide(L)'
;MGKRRGLGRGLDDLMATHDTDLPFLDAYGDADGKPEAGQPPSVGGDDPQELLSACVRLLRSEGAEVEYNPDEDKAEVGSWLSLVCTKEGVCLSVVTDSPLPLVNSDLSEAGFVGGRLSDDRCKAEVTLTRWGVPL
;
A
#
# COMPACT_ATOMS: atom_id res chain seq x y z
N MET A 1 -37.66 46.08 34.35
CA MET A 1 -38.28 45.24 33.30
C MET A 1 -37.24 45.02 32.20
N GLY A 2 -36.40 43.98 32.33
CA GLY A 2 -35.25 43.73 31.44
C GLY A 2 -35.65 42.85 30.25
N LYS A 3 -35.49 43.36 29.04
CA LYS A 3 -35.85 42.69 27.78
C LYS A 3 -34.79 41.64 27.43
N ARG A 4 -35.11 40.35 27.52
CA ARG A 4 -34.24 39.25 27.06
C ARG A 4 -34.13 39.34 25.54
N ARG A 5 -32.94 39.65 25.02
CA ARG A 5 -32.62 39.64 23.59
C ARG A 5 -32.34 38.19 23.20
N GLY A 6 -33.24 37.58 22.42
CA GLY A 6 -33.12 36.19 22.01
C GLY A 6 -31.93 35.96 21.08
N LEU A 7 -31.09 34.99 21.42
CA LEU A 7 -29.94 34.50 20.64
C LEU A 7 -30.35 33.66 19.42
N GLY A 8 -31.65 33.56 19.11
CA GLY A 8 -32.18 32.60 18.14
C GLY A 8 -32.09 33.01 16.66
N ARG A 9 -31.78 34.27 16.33
CA ARG A 9 -31.82 34.73 14.92
C ARG A 9 -30.51 34.59 14.15
N GLY A 10 -29.39 34.38 14.83
CA GLY A 10 -28.08 34.24 14.18
C GLY A 10 -27.62 32.78 14.01
N LEU A 11 -28.16 31.87 14.82
CA LEU A 11 -27.79 30.45 14.77
C LEU A 11 -28.51 29.73 13.62
N ASP A 12 -29.77 30.06 13.35
CA ASP A 12 -30.53 29.50 12.23
C ASP A 12 -29.96 29.95 10.87
N ASP A 13 -29.50 31.20 10.75
CA ASP A 13 -28.80 31.69 9.55
C ASP A 13 -27.43 31.00 9.36
N LEU A 14 -26.71 30.72 10.45
CA LEU A 14 -25.44 29.99 10.41
C LEU A 14 -25.67 28.52 10.00
N MET A 15 -26.70 27.88 10.53
CA MET A 15 -27.14 26.52 10.16
C MET A 15 -27.57 26.46 8.68
N ALA A 16 -28.32 27.45 8.20
CA ALA A 16 -28.76 27.51 6.80
C ALA A 16 -27.62 27.73 5.80
N THR A 17 -26.53 28.38 6.24
CA THR A 17 -25.32 28.59 5.41
C THR A 17 -24.46 27.31 5.33
N HIS A 18 -24.53 26.42 6.33
CA HIS A 18 -23.78 25.16 6.34
C HIS A 18 -24.52 23.99 5.67
N ASP A 19 -25.84 24.06 5.55
CA ASP A 19 -26.66 23.06 4.84
C ASP A 19 -26.48 23.11 3.30
N THR A 20 -25.77 24.14 2.81
CA THR A 20 -25.47 24.35 1.38
C THR A 20 -24.11 23.79 0.93
N ASP A 21 -23.30 23.25 1.85
CA ASP A 21 -21.99 22.64 1.55
C ASP A 21 -21.98 21.10 1.55
N LEU A 22 -23.15 20.46 1.67
CA LEU A 22 -23.29 19.01 1.44
C LEU A 22 -23.04 18.53 0.00
N PRO A 23 -23.28 19.30 -1.10
CA PRO A 23 -22.91 18.85 -2.44
C PRO A 23 -21.38 18.79 -2.66
N PHE A 24 -20.58 19.40 -1.77
CA PHE A 24 -19.12 19.23 -1.77
C PHE A 24 -18.70 17.86 -1.23
N LEU A 25 -19.41 17.29 -0.24
CA LEU A 25 -19.10 15.94 0.28
C LEU A 25 -19.57 14.83 -0.67
N ASP A 26 -20.71 14.99 -1.36
CA ASP A 26 -21.19 14.03 -2.36
C ASP A 26 -20.22 13.89 -3.56
N ALA A 27 -19.42 14.93 -3.85
CA ALA A 27 -18.40 14.89 -4.89
C ALA A 27 -17.17 14.03 -4.52
N TYR A 28 -16.99 13.70 -3.24
CA TYR A 28 -15.87 12.87 -2.77
C TYR A 28 -16.14 11.37 -2.84
N GLY A 29 -17.31 10.95 -3.30
CA GLY A 29 -17.64 9.54 -3.47
C GLY A 29 -17.91 8.84 -2.14
N ASP A 30 -18.77 7.82 -2.20
CA ASP A 30 -19.13 6.99 -1.07
C ASP A 30 -17.85 6.36 -0.46
N ALA A 31 -17.61 6.54 0.84
CA ALA A 31 -16.40 6.01 1.51
C ALA A 31 -16.37 4.46 1.52
N ASP A 32 -17.50 3.83 1.17
CA ASP A 32 -17.67 2.39 1.04
C ASP A 32 -17.65 1.90 -0.43
N GLY A 33 -17.38 2.78 -1.40
CA GLY A 33 -17.35 2.47 -2.83
C GLY A 33 -15.94 2.16 -3.33
N LYS A 34 -15.80 1.07 -4.09
CA LYS A 34 -14.58 0.69 -4.82
C LYS A 34 -13.91 1.90 -5.49
N PRO A 35 -12.57 2.00 -5.48
CA PRO A 35 -11.87 3.15 -6.03
C PRO A 35 -12.25 3.38 -7.50
N GLU A 36 -12.66 4.62 -7.79
CA GLU A 36 -12.93 5.12 -9.14
C GLU A 36 -11.65 5.01 -10.00
N ALA A 37 -11.80 4.59 -11.26
CA ALA A 37 -10.68 4.43 -12.18
C ALA A 37 -9.99 5.78 -12.42
N GLY A 38 -8.82 5.97 -11.80
CA GLY A 38 -7.98 7.18 -11.95
C GLY A 38 -7.53 7.83 -10.65
N GLN A 39 -8.03 7.38 -9.49
CA GLN A 39 -7.52 7.83 -8.20
C GLN A 39 -6.38 6.89 -7.75
N PRO A 40 -5.19 7.38 -7.35
CA PRO A 40 -4.15 6.50 -6.84
C PRO A 40 -4.71 5.79 -5.60
N PRO A 41 -4.62 4.45 -5.51
CA PRO A 41 -5.14 3.70 -4.37
C PRO A 41 -4.32 4.07 -3.14
N SER A 42 -4.76 5.07 -2.39
CA SER A 42 -4.06 5.54 -1.18
C SER A 42 -4.95 5.43 0.06
N VAL A 43 -5.82 4.43 0.07
CA VAL A 43 -6.50 3.95 1.30
C VAL A 43 -6.67 2.44 1.20
N GLY A 44 -5.57 1.70 1.12
CA GLY A 44 -5.55 0.24 0.99
C GLY A 44 -4.14 -0.26 0.63
N GLY A 45 -3.87 -1.57 0.78
CA GLY A 45 -2.69 -2.18 0.16
C GLY A 45 -2.80 -2.12 -1.37
N ASP A 46 -1.67 -2.11 -2.07
CA ASP A 46 -1.68 -2.14 -3.54
C ASP A 46 -2.12 -3.52 -4.03
N ASP A 47 -2.66 -3.57 -5.25
CA ASP A 47 -3.05 -4.84 -5.86
C ASP A 47 -1.82 -5.78 -5.98
N PRO A 48 -1.86 -7.00 -5.42
CA PRO A 48 -0.71 -7.90 -5.42
C PRO A 48 -0.18 -8.26 -6.82
N GLN A 49 -1.05 -8.35 -7.83
CA GLN A 49 -0.62 -8.65 -9.20
C GLN A 49 0.04 -7.43 -9.84
N GLU A 50 -0.49 -6.23 -9.61
CA GLU A 50 0.18 -4.99 -10.04
C GLU A 50 1.53 -4.79 -9.35
N LEU A 51 1.63 -5.10 -8.05
CA LEU A 51 2.90 -5.09 -7.31
C LEU A 51 3.92 -6.06 -7.92
N LEU A 52 3.52 -7.30 -8.23
CA LEU A 52 4.41 -8.28 -8.85
C LEU A 52 4.88 -7.80 -10.22
N SER A 53 3.97 -7.29 -11.04
CA SER A 53 4.28 -6.71 -12.35
C SER A 53 5.27 -5.54 -12.24
N ALA A 54 5.08 -4.66 -11.25
CA ALA A 54 5.99 -3.56 -10.97
C ALA A 54 7.38 -4.04 -10.56
N CYS A 55 7.47 -5.04 -9.67
CA CYS A 55 8.73 -5.67 -9.28
C CYS A 55 9.46 -6.27 -10.48
N VAL A 56 8.77 -7.03 -11.34
CA VAL A 56 9.35 -7.62 -12.56
C VAL A 56 9.89 -6.53 -13.50
N ARG A 57 9.13 -5.45 -13.69
CA ARG A 57 9.55 -4.31 -14.52
C ARG A 57 10.78 -3.62 -13.97
N LEU A 58 10.84 -3.40 -12.65
CA LEU A 58 12.00 -2.79 -11.99
C LEU A 58 13.24 -3.69 -12.13
N LEU A 59 13.12 -4.96 -11.81
CA LEU A 59 14.25 -5.90 -11.90
C LEU A 59 14.82 -5.96 -13.31
N ARG A 60 13.95 -5.98 -14.34
CA ARG A 60 14.37 -5.90 -15.74
C ARG A 60 15.02 -4.57 -16.10
N SER A 61 14.55 -3.43 -15.56
CA SER A 61 15.18 -2.13 -15.82
C SER A 61 16.57 -2.02 -15.18
N GLU A 62 16.79 -2.71 -14.05
CA GLU A 62 18.11 -2.85 -13.42
C GLU A 62 19.02 -3.87 -14.13
N GLY A 63 18.56 -4.49 -15.23
CA GLY A 63 19.33 -5.43 -16.04
C GLY A 63 19.31 -6.87 -15.53
N ALA A 64 18.42 -7.22 -14.59
CA ALA A 64 18.26 -8.60 -14.15
C ALA A 64 17.50 -9.43 -15.20
N GLU A 65 17.96 -10.66 -15.42
CA GLU A 65 17.22 -11.66 -16.19
C GLU A 65 16.13 -12.27 -15.30
N VAL A 66 14.88 -11.89 -15.56
CA VAL A 66 13.71 -12.32 -14.76
C VAL A 66 12.88 -13.32 -15.54
N GLU A 67 12.78 -14.55 -15.01
CA GLU A 67 11.81 -15.55 -15.45
C GLU A 67 10.46 -15.26 -14.79
N TYR A 68 9.47 -14.84 -15.58
CA TYR A 68 8.14 -14.47 -15.08
C TYR A 68 7.09 -15.44 -15.62
N ASN A 69 6.41 -16.14 -14.71
CA ASN A 69 5.37 -17.11 -14.99
C ASN A 69 4.01 -16.54 -14.55
N PRO A 70 3.21 -16.00 -15.48
CA PRO A 70 1.92 -15.38 -15.14
C PRO A 70 0.88 -16.41 -14.63
N ASP A 71 0.96 -17.67 -15.06
CA ASP A 71 0.02 -18.71 -14.63
C ASP A 71 0.24 -19.16 -13.17
N GLU A 72 1.47 -19.00 -12.66
CA GLU A 72 1.85 -19.33 -11.28
C GLU A 72 1.93 -18.08 -10.38
N ASP A 73 1.61 -16.90 -10.93
CA ASP A 73 1.83 -15.59 -10.32
C ASP A 73 3.22 -15.48 -9.64
N LYS A 74 4.26 -15.93 -10.34
CA LYS A 74 5.62 -16.10 -9.80
C LYS A 74 6.67 -15.48 -10.70
N ALA A 75 7.69 -14.86 -10.11
CA ALA A 75 8.88 -14.39 -10.81
C ALA A 75 10.16 -14.83 -10.11
N GLU A 76 11.21 -15.15 -10.87
CA GLU A 76 12.49 -15.60 -10.33
C GLU A 76 13.65 -14.88 -11.01
N VAL A 77 14.70 -14.60 -10.24
CA VAL A 77 15.97 -14.06 -10.72
C VAL A 77 17.08 -15.02 -10.32
N GLY A 78 17.49 -15.86 -11.27
CA GLY A 78 18.41 -16.96 -11.00
C GLY A 78 17.94 -17.82 -9.83
N SER A 79 18.87 -18.31 -9.01
CA SER A 79 18.58 -19.15 -7.85
C SER A 79 18.46 -18.39 -6.52
N TRP A 80 18.63 -17.07 -6.52
CA TRP A 80 18.83 -16.29 -5.29
C TRP A 80 17.62 -15.43 -4.90
N LEU A 81 16.71 -15.11 -5.82
CA LEU A 81 15.51 -14.32 -5.54
C LEU A 81 14.27 -14.96 -6.19
N SER A 82 13.24 -15.18 -5.38
CA SER A 82 11.92 -15.63 -5.80
C SER A 82 10.86 -14.64 -5.31
N LEU A 83 9.91 -14.32 -6.18
CA LEU A 83 8.77 -13.46 -5.91
C LEU A 83 7.50 -14.27 -6.18
N VAL A 84 6.62 -14.39 -5.20
CA VAL A 84 5.36 -15.13 -5.32
C VAL A 84 4.21 -14.23 -4.92
N CYS A 85 3.23 -14.07 -5.81
CA CYS A 85 2.01 -13.36 -5.48
C CYS A 85 1.18 -14.18 -4.48
N THR A 86 0.72 -13.51 -3.44
CA THR A 86 -0.18 -14.08 -2.44
C THR A 86 -1.38 -13.16 -2.25
N LYS A 87 -2.38 -13.61 -1.50
CA LYS A 87 -3.57 -12.79 -1.20
C LYS A 87 -3.24 -11.52 -0.41
N GLU A 88 -2.12 -11.49 0.32
CA GLU A 88 -1.72 -10.39 1.19
C GLU A 88 -0.77 -9.40 0.50
N GLY A 89 -0.17 -9.79 -0.63
CA GLY A 89 0.90 -9.04 -1.29
C GLY A 89 1.88 -9.98 -1.99
N VAL A 90 3.08 -9.47 -2.31
CA VAL A 90 4.13 -10.25 -2.99
C VAL A 90 5.15 -10.74 -1.96
N CYS A 91 5.25 -12.05 -1.78
CA CYS A 91 6.28 -12.65 -0.94
C CYS A 91 7.62 -12.66 -1.68
N LEU A 92 8.61 -11.99 -1.11
CA LEU A 92 10.00 -11.95 -1.57
C LEU A 92 10.81 -12.93 -0.73
N SER A 93 11.48 -13.89 -1.37
CA SER A 93 12.41 -14.81 -0.73
C SER A 93 13.78 -14.67 -1.35
N VAL A 94 14.77 -14.30 -0.55
CA VAL A 94 16.18 -14.19 -0.94
C VAL A 94 16.98 -15.31 -0.28
N VAL A 95 17.82 -15.98 -1.06
CA VAL A 95 18.75 -17.02 -0.60
C VAL A 95 20.14 -16.76 -1.19
N THR A 96 21.15 -16.70 -0.34
CA THR A 96 22.55 -16.44 -0.73
C THR A 96 23.50 -17.38 0.00
N ASP A 97 24.66 -17.65 -0.61
CA ASP A 97 25.71 -18.47 0.04
C ASP A 97 26.48 -17.70 1.13
N SER A 98 26.40 -16.36 1.09
CA SER A 98 27.04 -15.47 2.06
C SER A 98 26.00 -14.70 2.89
N PRO A 99 26.30 -14.35 4.15
CA PRO A 99 25.41 -13.56 5.00
C PRO A 99 25.03 -12.23 4.35
N LEU A 100 23.73 -11.95 4.27
CA LEU A 100 23.17 -10.68 3.82
C LEU A 100 23.53 -9.58 4.82
N PRO A 101 23.80 -8.34 4.36
CA PRO A 101 24.07 -7.20 5.22
C PRO A 101 22.77 -6.61 5.82
N LEU A 102 21.82 -7.47 6.21
CA LEU A 102 20.52 -7.09 6.75
C LEU A 102 20.44 -7.32 8.26
N VAL A 103 19.57 -6.56 8.91
CA VAL A 103 19.11 -6.75 10.29
C VAL A 103 17.59 -6.86 10.32
N ASN A 104 17.01 -7.37 11.41
CA ASN A 104 15.57 -7.60 11.51
C ASN A 104 14.71 -6.34 11.29
N SER A 105 15.21 -5.15 11.63
CA SER A 105 14.49 -3.90 11.41
C SER A 105 14.27 -3.60 9.92
N ASP A 106 15.20 -4.00 9.05
CA ASP A 106 15.11 -3.76 7.61
C ASP A 106 13.89 -4.49 6.99
N LEU A 107 13.49 -5.62 7.58
CA LEU A 107 12.34 -6.43 7.15
C LEU A 107 11.04 -6.03 7.84
N SER A 108 11.07 -5.02 8.71
CA SER A 108 9.94 -4.50 9.47
C SER A 108 9.55 -3.08 9.03
N GLU A 109 10.10 -2.61 7.90
CA GLU A 109 9.83 -1.30 7.33
C GLU A 109 8.38 -1.14 6.87
N ALA A 110 7.95 0.12 6.71
CA ALA A 110 6.61 0.42 6.25
C ALA A 110 6.35 -0.19 4.86
N GLY A 111 5.27 -0.98 4.78
CA GLY A 111 4.87 -1.69 3.57
C GLY A 111 5.39 -3.12 3.45
N PHE A 112 6.24 -3.55 4.39
CA PHE A 112 6.58 -4.94 4.61
C PHE A 112 5.76 -5.56 5.74
N VAL A 113 5.44 -6.83 5.59
CA VAL A 113 4.78 -7.66 6.61
C VAL A 113 5.47 -9.02 6.69
N GLY A 114 5.55 -9.59 7.89
CA GLY A 114 6.01 -10.96 8.08
C GLY A 114 7.50 -11.19 7.84
N GLY A 115 8.31 -10.12 7.90
CA GLY A 115 9.75 -10.15 7.71
C GLY A 115 10.47 -11.17 8.60
N ARG A 116 11.28 -12.05 7.99
CA ARG A 116 12.10 -13.06 8.65
C ARG A 116 13.50 -13.08 8.06
N LEU A 117 14.49 -13.04 8.92
CA LEU A 117 15.91 -13.22 8.58
C LEU A 117 16.38 -14.47 9.32
N SER A 118 17.06 -15.38 8.62
CA SER A 118 17.64 -16.58 9.24
C SER A 118 18.80 -16.22 10.18
N ASP A 119 19.11 -17.10 11.13
CA ASP A 119 20.18 -16.87 12.12
C ASP A 119 21.58 -16.73 11.47
N ASP A 120 21.81 -17.44 10.37
CA ASP A 120 23.02 -17.34 9.54
C ASP A 120 23.00 -16.14 8.57
N ARG A 121 21.86 -15.44 8.48
CA ARG A 121 21.56 -14.34 7.56
C ARG A 121 21.72 -14.67 6.08
N CYS A 122 21.71 -15.94 5.72
CA CYS A 122 21.78 -16.41 4.33
C CYS A 122 20.40 -16.47 3.64
N LYS A 123 19.31 -16.34 4.42
CA LYS A 123 17.95 -16.31 3.90
C LYS A 123 17.15 -15.17 4.50
N ALA A 124 16.47 -14.41 3.65
CA ALA A 124 15.50 -13.39 4.05
C ALA A 124 14.17 -13.64 3.36
N GLU A 125 13.07 -13.45 4.08
CA GLU A 125 11.71 -13.58 3.55
C GLU A 125 10.85 -12.42 4.05
N VAL A 126 10.09 -11.78 3.17
CA VAL A 126 9.21 -10.67 3.54
C VAL A 126 8.07 -10.51 2.53
N THR A 127 6.89 -10.12 2.98
CA THR A 127 5.76 -9.82 2.09
C THR A 127 5.65 -8.32 1.86
N LEU A 128 5.79 -7.89 0.60
CA LEU A 128 5.54 -6.52 0.14
C LEU A 128 4.04 -6.33 -0.08
N THR A 129 3.45 -5.40 0.66
CA THR A 129 1.99 -5.14 0.67
C THR A 129 1.61 -3.81 0.02
N ARG A 130 2.59 -2.93 -0.19
CA ARG A 130 2.40 -1.61 -0.81
C ARG A 130 3.72 -1.07 -1.35
N TRP A 131 3.63 -0.19 -2.32
CA TRP A 131 4.74 0.53 -2.90
C TRP A 131 4.88 1.91 -2.26
N GLY A 132 5.91 2.09 -1.43
CA GLY A 132 6.18 3.35 -0.74
C GLY A 132 5.34 3.58 0.53
N VAL A 133 5.52 4.74 1.14
CA VAL A 133 4.85 5.15 2.38
C VAL A 133 3.93 6.32 2.05
N PRO A 134 2.64 6.31 2.47
CA PRO A 134 1.83 7.52 2.38
C PRO A 134 2.49 8.62 3.22
N LEU A 135 2.78 9.75 2.58
CA LEU A 135 3.28 10.97 3.22
C LEU A 135 2.19 11.65 4.04
#